data_AF-A0AAU8JML0-F1
#
_entry.id   AF-A0AAU8JML0-F1
#
_cell.length_a   1.000
_cell.length_b   1.000
_cell.length_c   1.000
_cell.angle_alpha   90.00
_cell.angle_beta   90.00
_cell.angle_gamma   90.00
#
_symmetry.space_group_name_H-M   'P 1'
#
loop_
_entity.id
_entity.type
_entity.pdbx_description
1 polymer ?
#
loop_
_entity_poly.entity_id
_entity_poly.type
_entity_poly.pdbx_seq_one_letter_code
_entity_poly.pdbx_strand_id
1 'polypeptide(L)'
;MVQQQQNSPGKDEGQRELTPTGTVLAVQANYYQVQLDPLPGAETTDLPRSLLCTRRSLLKKLGQQVMVGDRVVVEQPDWEGGRGAISQVFPRESELDRPPVANANQILLVFALEEPTLDPHQLSRFLIKAESTGLEVCLCLNKSDLVSEAERGNYQERLQQWGYDPLFISVQNRLNIEAVHRKLTGKMTVISGPSGVGKSSLINLLIPNVDLRVAKVSGKLGRGRHTTRHVELFELPNGGLLADTPGFNQPDIDFTPQELGQLFPEVRQRLAADQCQFSDCLHQDEPNCMVRGDWERYDYYREFLLEAIAYQESLQNQSNTESSLKVKTKGSGYQEYEPKLESKKYRRMSRRLQHQTLQDLYADLDGEEEI
;
A
#
# COMPACT_ATOMS: atom_id res chain seq x y z
N MET A 1 -58.90 12.86 -47.23
CA MET A 1 -58.51 11.74 -48.12
C MET A 1 -57.03 11.90 -48.47
N VAL A 2 -56.36 10.78 -48.69
CA VAL A 2 -54.96 10.62 -49.14
C VAL A 2 -53.90 10.43 -48.03
N GLN A 3 -53.85 9.15 -47.63
CA GLN A 3 -52.69 8.26 -47.51
C GLN A 3 -51.61 8.47 -46.44
N GLN A 4 -51.67 7.54 -45.48
CA GLN A 4 -50.60 7.03 -44.65
C GLN A 4 -49.44 6.51 -45.52
N GLN A 5 -48.21 6.96 -45.26
CA GLN A 5 -47.00 6.22 -45.57
C GLN A 5 -46.48 5.60 -44.29
N GLN A 6 -46.52 4.27 -44.26
CA GLN A 6 -45.84 3.43 -43.29
C GLN A 6 -44.34 3.54 -43.54
N ASN A 7 -43.60 4.10 -42.57
CA ASN A 7 -42.15 3.90 -42.49
C ASN A 7 -41.90 2.83 -41.44
N SER A 8 -41.44 1.68 -41.91
CA SER A 8 -40.95 0.55 -41.12
C SER A 8 -39.81 0.99 -40.20
N PRO A 9 -39.80 0.57 -38.92
CA PRO A 9 -38.62 0.77 -38.08
C PRO A 9 -37.51 -0.17 -38.58
N GLY A 10 -36.37 0.45 -38.91
CA GLY A 10 -35.14 -0.24 -39.27
C GLY A 10 -34.72 -1.18 -38.14
N LYS A 11 -34.42 -2.41 -38.54
CA LYS A 11 -33.70 -3.42 -37.77
C LYS A 11 -32.32 -2.87 -37.39
N ASP A 12 -32.12 -2.50 -36.13
CA ASP A 12 -30.78 -2.36 -35.53
C ASP A 12 -30.83 -2.45 -33.98
N GLU A 13 -31.62 -3.40 -33.47
CA GLU A 13 -31.61 -3.80 -32.05
C GLU A 13 -31.14 -5.26 -31.87
N GLY A 14 -30.23 -5.71 -32.74
CA GLY A 14 -29.66 -7.06 -32.69
C GLY A 14 -28.18 -7.02 -32.33
N GLN A 15 -27.84 -7.60 -31.17
CA GLN A 15 -26.49 -7.87 -30.66
C GLN A 15 -25.74 -6.67 -30.06
N ARG A 16 -26.09 -6.31 -28.81
CA ARG A 16 -25.03 -5.84 -27.89
C ARG A 16 -24.12 -7.04 -27.64
N GLU A 17 -23.00 -7.12 -28.35
CA GLU A 17 -21.87 -7.94 -27.90
C GLU A 17 -21.63 -7.59 -26.44
N LEU A 18 -21.88 -8.55 -25.54
CA LEU A 18 -21.57 -8.41 -24.12
C LEU A 18 -20.05 -8.29 -24.03
N THR A 19 -19.54 -7.05 -23.95
CA THR A 19 -18.11 -6.79 -23.79
C THR A 19 -17.65 -7.44 -22.48
N PRO A 20 -16.73 -8.40 -22.51
CA PRO A 20 -16.32 -9.09 -21.31
C PRO A 20 -15.64 -8.14 -20.33
N THR A 21 -16.05 -8.20 -19.07
CA THR A 21 -15.43 -7.50 -17.96
C THR A 21 -14.56 -8.45 -17.16
N GLY A 22 -13.58 -7.91 -16.45
CA GLY A 22 -12.69 -8.71 -15.64
C GLY A 22 -11.87 -7.90 -14.65
N THR A 23 -11.05 -8.61 -13.87
CA THR A 23 -10.12 -8.06 -12.88
C THR A 23 -8.69 -8.32 -13.31
N VAL A 24 -7.82 -7.31 -13.23
CA VAL A 24 -6.38 -7.46 -13.50
C VAL A 24 -5.71 -8.20 -12.35
N LEU A 25 -5.21 -9.42 -12.58
CA LEU A 25 -4.52 -10.23 -11.57
C LEU A 25 -3.03 -9.93 -11.45
N ALA A 26 -2.37 -9.62 -12.56
CA ALA A 26 -0.94 -9.38 -12.59
C ALA A 26 -0.56 -8.40 -13.71
N VAL A 27 0.51 -7.63 -13.48
CA VAL A 27 1.09 -6.71 -14.47
C VAL A 27 2.51 -7.17 -14.80
N GLN A 28 2.71 -7.57 -16.05
CA GLN A 28 3.98 -8.08 -16.56
C GLN A 28 4.45 -7.23 -17.75
N ALA A 29 5.27 -6.22 -17.46
CA ALA A 29 5.82 -5.26 -18.43
C ALA A 29 4.74 -4.53 -19.25
N ASN A 30 4.39 -5.05 -20.43
CA ASN A 30 3.39 -4.46 -21.34
C ASN A 30 2.08 -5.24 -21.40
N TYR A 31 2.00 -6.36 -20.68
CA TYR A 31 0.85 -7.26 -20.65
C TYR A 31 0.19 -7.27 -19.28
N TYR A 32 -1.11 -7.47 -19.31
CA TYR A 32 -1.99 -7.49 -18.15
C TYR A 32 -2.72 -8.82 -18.15
N GLN A 33 -2.55 -9.62 -17.10
CA GLN A 33 -3.33 -10.84 -16.95
C GLN A 33 -4.69 -10.46 -16.38
N VAL A 34 -5.77 -10.67 -17.13
CA VAL A 34 -7.13 -10.31 -16.74
C VAL A 34 -7.94 -11.58 -16.54
N GLN A 35 -8.49 -11.76 -15.35
CA GLN A 35 -9.50 -12.79 -15.08
C GLN A 35 -10.86 -12.26 -15.46
N LEU A 36 -11.56 -12.98 -16.33
CA LEU A 36 -12.87 -12.56 -16.81
C LEU A 36 -13.97 -12.97 -15.83
N ASP A 37 -14.98 -12.13 -15.72
CA ASP A 37 -16.21 -12.46 -15.02
C ASP A 37 -16.97 -13.56 -15.76
N PRO A 38 -17.69 -14.45 -15.05
CA PRO A 38 -18.57 -15.41 -15.69
C PRO A 38 -19.65 -14.67 -16.51
N LEU A 39 -19.68 -14.91 -17.82
CA LEU A 39 -20.70 -14.33 -18.69
C LEU A 39 -22.07 -14.94 -18.38
N PRO A 40 -23.12 -14.13 -18.16
CA PRO A 40 -24.46 -14.66 -17.92
C PRO A 40 -24.96 -15.41 -19.16
N GLY A 41 -25.19 -16.72 -19.02
CA GLY A 41 -25.76 -17.59 -20.06
C GLY A 41 -24.77 -18.42 -20.87
N ALA A 42 -23.47 -18.40 -20.57
CA ALA A 42 -22.50 -19.31 -21.17
C ALA A 42 -22.39 -20.60 -20.34
N GLU A 43 -22.65 -21.76 -20.96
CA GLU A 43 -22.33 -23.06 -20.35
C GLU A 43 -20.80 -23.16 -20.17
N THR A 44 -20.39 -23.26 -18.91
CA THR A 44 -19.04 -22.93 -18.39
C THR A 44 -17.96 -24.01 -18.61
N THR A 45 -17.70 -24.48 -19.84
CA THR A 45 -16.63 -25.48 -20.04
C THR A 45 -15.51 -25.17 -21.04
N ASP A 46 -15.69 -24.29 -22.04
CA ASP A 46 -14.68 -24.19 -23.13
C ASP A 46 -13.97 -22.83 -23.27
N LEU A 47 -14.31 -21.83 -22.46
CA LEU A 47 -13.68 -20.50 -22.55
C LEU A 47 -12.53 -20.34 -21.52
N PRO A 48 -11.39 -19.75 -21.92
CA PRO A 48 -10.32 -19.45 -20.99
C PRO A 48 -10.79 -18.45 -19.92
N ARG A 49 -10.63 -18.80 -18.65
CA ARG A 49 -10.99 -17.95 -17.50
C ARG A 49 -10.09 -16.71 -17.37
N SER A 50 -8.93 -16.70 -18.01
CA SER A 50 -7.99 -15.59 -18.00
C SER A 50 -7.47 -15.28 -19.40
N LEU A 51 -7.34 -13.99 -19.73
CA LEU A 51 -6.76 -13.49 -20.97
C LEU A 51 -5.52 -12.64 -20.70
N LEU A 52 -4.52 -12.75 -21.58
CA LEU A 52 -3.37 -11.86 -21.61
C LEU A 52 -3.70 -10.63 -22.46
N CYS A 53 -3.93 -9.51 -21.78
CA CYS A 53 -4.41 -8.29 -22.42
C CYS A 53 -3.30 -7.25 -22.62
N THR A 54 -3.45 -6.42 -23.65
CA THR A 54 -2.63 -5.23 -23.86
C THR A 54 -3.44 -3.97 -23.62
N ARG A 55 -2.79 -2.89 -23.17
CA ARG A 55 -3.44 -1.59 -22.99
C ARG A 55 -3.57 -0.86 -24.33
N ARG A 56 -4.79 -0.47 -24.72
CA ARG A 56 -5.01 0.33 -25.94
C ARG A 56 -4.27 1.67 -25.89
N SER A 57 -3.90 2.14 -27.08
CA SER A 57 -3.21 3.43 -27.28
C SER A 57 -4.04 4.63 -26.82
N LEU A 58 -5.38 4.55 -26.85
CA LEU A 58 -6.26 5.61 -26.35
C LEU A 58 -6.10 5.82 -24.84
N LEU A 59 -6.03 4.75 -24.05
CA LEU A 59 -5.76 4.83 -22.60
C LEU A 59 -4.39 5.44 -22.31
N LYS A 60 -3.38 5.15 -23.17
CA LYS A 60 -2.05 5.79 -23.08
C LYS A 60 -2.12 7.30 -23.31
N LYS A 61 -2.95 7.77 -24.24
CA LYS A 61 -3.16 9.21 -24.52
C LYS A 61 -3.90 9.93 -23.41
N LEU A 62 -4.81 9.23 -22.72
CA LEU A 62 -5.54 9.76 -21.56
C LEU A 62 -4.73 9.71 -20.26
N GLY A 63 -3.51 9.13 -20.27
CA GLY A 63 -2.66 9.01 -19.10
C GLY A 63 -3.15 7.99 -18.06
N GLN A 64 -4.22 7.25 -18.34
CA GLN A 64 -4.81 6.30 -17.40
C GLN A 64 -3.90 5.07 -17.22
N GLN A 65 -3.44 4.88 -15.98
CA GLN A 65 -2.64 3.72 -15.59
C GLN A 65 -3.55 2.55 -15.25
N VAL A 66 -3.13 1.35 -15.62
CA VAL A 66 -3.80 0.10 -15.25
C VAL A 66 -2.96 -0.56 -14.17
N MET A 67 -3.58 -0.87 -13.04
CA MET A 67 -2.96 -1.46 -11.86
C MET A 67 -3.53 -2.85 -11.59
N VAL A 68 -2.81 -3.62 -10.77
CA VAL A 68 -3.30 -4.89 -10.24
C VAL A 68 -4.56 -4.61 -9.40
N GLY A 69 -5.60 -5.41 -9.59
CA GLY A 69 -6.91 -5.26 -8.94
C GLY A 69 -7.88 -4.30 -9.65
N ASP A 70 -7.46 -3.61 -10.72
CA ASP A 70 -8.37 -2.79 -11.51
C ASP A 70 -9.45 -3.65 -12.19
N ARG A 71 -10.68 -3.16 -12.16
CA ARG A 71 -11.78 -3.70 -12.97
C ARG A 71 -11.69 -3.09 -14.36
N VAL A 72 -11.74 -3.93 -15.38
CA VAL A 72 -11.49 -3.52 -16.77
C VAL A 72 -12.51 -4.10 -17.75
N VAL A 73 -12.71 -3.39 -18.85
CA VAL A 73 -13.43 -3.89 -20.03
C VAL A 73 -12.42 -4.40 -21.05
N VAL A 74 -12.63 -5.62 -21.52
CA VAL A 74 -11.81 -6.26 -22.56
C VAL A 74 -12.57 -6.25 -23.88
N GLU A 75 -11.95 -5.69 -24.91
CA GLU A 75 -12.43 -5.73 -26.29
C GLU A 75 -11.60 -6.70 -27.13
N GLN A 76 -12.22 -7.22 -28.19
CA GLN A 76 -11.59 -8.12 -29.16
C GLN A 76 -10.89 -9.32 -28.49
N PRO A 77 -11.60 -10.08 -27.63
CA PRO A 77 -11.01 -11.28 -27.02
C PRO A 77 -10.74 -12.33 -28.11
N ASP A 78 -9.47 -12.68 -28.26
CA ASP A 78 -9.04 -13.86 -28.99
C ASP A 78 -9.08 -15.04 -28.02
N TRP A 79 -10.18 -15.78 -28.04
CA TRP A 79 -10.44 -16.90 -27.14
C TRP A 79 -9.54 -18.11 -27.41
N GLU A 80 -9.15 -18.33 -28.67
CA GLU A 80 -8.25 -19.42 -29.06
C GLU A 80 -6.80 -19.10 -28.67
N GLY A 81 -6.38 -17.85 -28.86
CA GLY A 81 -5.05 -17.36 -28.51
C GLY A 81 -4.88 -16.87 -27.08
N GLY A 82 -5.97 -16.78 -26.30
CA GLY A 82 -5.97 -16.30 -24.92
C GLY A 82 -5.56 -14.83 -24.77
N ARG A 83 -5.89 -13.97 -25.74
CA ARG A 83 -5.45 -12.56 -25.79
C ARG A 83 -6.61 -11.58 -25.83
N GLY A 84 -6.35 -10.33 -25.43
CA GLY A 84 -7.35 -9.27 -25.53
C GLY A 84 -6.76 -7.86 -25.46
N ALA A 85 -7.60 -6.85 -25.55
CA ALA A 85 -7.21 -5.46 -25.37
C ALA A 85 -8.07 -4.78 -24.31
N ILE A 86 -7.43 -4.15 -23.31
CA ILE A 86 -8.12 -3.33 -22.31
C ILE A 86 -8.54 -2.03 -23.00
N SER A 87 -9.85 -1.78 -23.04
CA SER A 87 -10.43 -0.56 -23.62
C SER A 87 -10.76 0.49 -22.56
N GLN A 88 -11.18 0.04 -21.37
CA GLN A 88 -11.60 0.92 -20.27
C GLN A 88 -11.20 0.34 -18.91
N VAL A 89 -10.92 1.23 -17.96
CA VAL A 89 -10.73 0.93 -16.53
C VAL A 89 -11.87 1.58 -15.76
N PHE A 90 -12.53 0.83 -14.88
CA PHE A 90 -13.60 1.35 -14.04
C PHE A 90 -13.03 2.24 -12.92
N PRO A 91 -13.84 3.14 -12.32
CA PRO A 91 -13.43 3.92 -11.15
C PRO A 91 -12.99 3.01 -10.01
N ARG A 92 -11.93 3.42 -9.30
CA ARG A 92 -11.37 2.68 -8.16
C ARG A 92 -12.14 3.01 -6.88
N GLU A 93 -12.42 2.00 -6.09
CA GLU A 93 -12.96 2.16 -4.72
C GLU A 93 -11.85 2.41 -3.71
N SER A 94 -10.68 1.82 -3.94
CA SER A 94 -9.48 1.98 -3.11
C SER A 94 -8.22 1.90 -3.97
N GLU A 95 -7.15 2.55 -3.51
CA GLU A 95 -5.84 2.54 -4.15
C GLU A 95 -4.75 2.50 -3.08
N LEU A 96 -3.91 1.47 -3.13
CA LEU A 96 -2.72 1.36 -2.31
C LEU A 96 -1.53 1.76 -3.17
N ASP A 97 -0.69 2.67 -2.67
CA ASP A 97 0.51 3.09 -3.38
C ASP A 97 1.63 2.04 -3.31
N ARG A 98 1.73 1.37 -2.16
CA ARG A 98 2.88 0.51 -1.81
C ARG A 98 2.41 -0.74 -1.04
N PRO A 99 2.26 -1.88 -1.71
CA PRO A 99 2.38 -2.06 -3.16
C PRO A 99 1.18 -1.51 -3.95
N PRO A 100 1.37 -1.26 -5.26
CA PRO A 100 0.32 -0.77 -6.15
C PRO A 100 -0.80 -1.82 -6.34
N VAL A 101 -1.88 -1.67 -5.58
CA VAL A 101 -3.09 -2.51 -5.68
C VAL A 101 -4.33 -1.61 -5.64
N ALA A 102 -5.22 -1.79 -6.61
CA ALA A 102 -6.51 -1.13 -6.65
C ALA A 102 -7.63 -2.05 -6.16
N ASN A 103 -8.70 -1.47 -5.60
CA ASN A 103 -9.90 -2.18 -5.16
C ASN A 103 -9.65 -3.29 -4.11
N ALA A 104 -8.61 -3.11 -3.29
CA ALA A 104 -8.43 -3.91 -2.09
C ALA A 104 -9.55 -3.60 -1.08
N ASN A 105 -10.12 -4.62 -0.45
CA ASN A 105 -11.18 -4.46 0.54
C ASN A 105 -10.64 -4.50 1.98
N GLN A 106 -9.60 -5.30 2.21
CA GLN A 106 -9.07 -5.52 3.56
C GLN A 106 -7.56 -5.81 3.54
N ILE A 107 -6.91 -5.57 4.68
CA ILE A 107 -5.53 -5.93 4.95
C ILE A 107 -5.51 -7.06 5.97
N LEU A 108 -4.88 -8.18 5.63
CA LEU A 108 -4.59 -9.26 6.56
C LEU A 108 -3.21 -9.04 7.16
N LEU A 109 -3.16 -8.53 8.39
CA LEU A 109 -1.92 -8.38 9.14
C LEU A 109 -1.59 -9.68 9.85
N VAL A 110 -0.48 -10.31 9.48
CA VAL A 110 -0.02 -11.57 10.08
C VAL A 110 1.18 -11.30 10.98
N PHE A 111 1.06 -11.63 12.26
CA PHE A 111 2.14 -11.65 13.22
C PHE A 111 2.30 -13.04 13.81
N ALA A 112 3.48 -13.36 14.34
CA ALA A 112 3.69 -14.55 15.14
C ALA A 112 3.61 -14.18 16.62
N LEU A 113 3.04 -15.07 17.43
CA LEU A 113 3.11 -14.96 18.88
C LEU A 113 4.51 -15.28 19.40
N GLU A 114 5.14 -16.31 18.82
CA GLU A 114 6.48 -16.76 19.18
C GLU A 114 7.28 -17.08 17.90
N GLU A 115 8.61 -16.88 17.93
CA GLU A 115 9.51 -17.09 16.79
C GLU A 115 9.12 -16.37 15.47
N PRO A 116 9.19 -15.03 15.38
CA PRO A 116 9.65 -14.10 16.39
C PRO A 116 8.56 -13.78 17.43
N THR A 117 9.00 -13.45 18.65
CA THR A 117 8.13 -12.94 19.71
C THR A 117 7.44 -11.66 19.25
N LEU A 118 6.17 -11.50 19.61
CA LEU A 118 5.37 -10.34 19.24
C LEU A 118 5.93 -9.05 19.87
N ASP A 119 6.47 -8.15 19.06
CA ASP A 119 6.85 -6.80 19.49
C ASP A 119 5.66 -5.84 19.38
N PRO A 120 5.16 -5.28 20.50
CA PRO A 120 4.05 -4.33 20.53
C PRO A 120 4.33 -3.05 19.73
N HIS A 121 5.56 -2.57 19.73
CA HIS A 121 5.95 -1.35 19.02
C HIS A 121 5.89 -1.61 17.51
N GLN A 122 6.50 -2.70 17.03
CA GLN A 122 6.39 -3.12 15.63
C GLN A 122 4.93 -3.35 15.22
N LEU A 123 4.14 -4.08 16.02
CA LEU A 123 2.73 -4.32 15.72
C LEU A 123 1.95 -3.00 15.59
N SER A 124 2.14 -2.07 16.52
CA SER A 124 1.50 -0.75 16.49
C SER A 124 1.79 -0.01 15.19
N ARG A 125 3.04 -0.05 14.72
CA ARG A 125 3.43 0.58 13.46
C ARG A 125 2.73 -0.02 12.24
N PHE A 126 2.58 -1.34 12.20
CA PHE A 126 1.83 -2.02 11.13
C PHE A 126 0.33 -1.72 11.18
N LEU A 127 -0.25 -1.66 12.38
CA LEU A 127 -1.66 -1.31 12.57
C LEU A 127 -1.95 0.10 12.07
N ILE A 128 -1.16 1.08 12.48
CA ILE A 128 -1.32 2.48 12.06
C ILE A 128 -1.17 2.60 10.54
N LYS A 129 -0.19 1.91 9.95
CA LYS A 129 -0.03 1.91 8.49
C LYS A 129 -1.22 1.27 7.78
N ALA A 130 -1.79 0.20 8.33
CA ALA A 130 -2.97 -0.41 7.76
C ALA A 130 -4.20 0.51 7.89
N GLU A 131 -4.39 1.14 9.04
CA GLU A 131 -5.45 2.13 9.28
C GLU A 131 -5.31 3.35 8.35
N SER A 132 -4.09 3.77 8.03
CA SER A 132 -3.85 4.90 7.11
C SER A 132 -4.34 4.62 5.68
N THR A 133 -4.60 3.36 5.32
CA THR A 133 -5.16 3.00 4.03
C THR A 133 -6.69 3.12 3.98
N GLY A 134 -7.34 3.25 5.14
CA GLY A 134 -8.80 3.24 5.26
C GLY A 134 -9.45 1.88 5.01
N LEU A 135 -8.67 0.82 4.79
CA LEU A 135 -9.17 -0.54 4.57
C LEU A 135 -9.49 -1.26 5.89
N GLU A 136 -10.37 -2.26 5.82
CA GLU A 136 -10.66 -3.12 6.97
C GLU A 136 -9.39 -3.89 7.40
N VAL A 137 -8.99 -3.78 8.67
CA VAL A 137 -7.81 -4.45 9.21
C VAL A 137 -8.21 -5.77 9.88
N CYS A 138 -7.72 -6.89 9.34
CA CYS A 138 -7.86 -8.21 9.94
C CYS A 138 -6.52 -8.64 10.55
N LEU A 139 -6.43 -8.63 11.89
CA LEU A 139 -5.24 -9.06 12.61
C LEU A 139 -5.27 -10.59 12.83
N CYS A 140 -4.22 -11.27 12.37
CA CYS A 140 -4.01 -12.70 12.54
C CYS A 140 -2.71 -12.97 13.31
N LEU A 141 -2.82 -13.69 14.42
CA LEU A 141 -1.72 -14.10 15.27
C LEU A 141 -1.43 -15.58 15.05
N ASN A 142 -0.39 -15.85 14.26
CA ASN A 142 0.10 -17.18 13.95
C ASN A 142 0.96 -17.76 15.09
N LYS A 143 1.23 -19.07 15.00
CA LYS A 143 2.02 -19.84 15.97
C LYS A 143 1.41 -19.84 17.37
N SER A 144 0.08 -19.81 17.44
CA SER A 144 -0.65 -19.90 18.70
C SER A 144 -0.47 -21.25 19.42
N ASP A 145 0.13 -22.23 18.76
CA ASP A 145 0.50 -23.52 19.33
C ASP A 145 1.74 -23.47 20.23
N LEU A 146 2.54 -22.41 20.15
CA LEU A 146 3.75 -22.23 20.97
C LEU A 146 3.47 -21.51 22.30
N VAL A 147 2.24 -21.05 22.52
CA VAL A 147 1.87 -20.17 23.63
C VAL A 147 0.76 -20.82 24.46
N SER A 148 0.79 -20.60 25.77
CA SER A 148 -0.23 -21.13 26.69
C SER A 148 -1.58 -20.43 26.54
N GLU A 149 -2.65 -21.06 27.00
CA GLU A 149 -4.00 -20.48 26.95
C GLU A 149 -4.11 -19.19 27.77
N ALA A 150 -3.39 -19.10 28.89
CA ALA A 150 -3.34 -17.90 29.73
C ALA A 150 -2.67 -16.71 29.02
N GLU A 151 -1.54 -16.95 28.35
CA GLU A 151 -0.84 -15.93 27.55
C GLU A 151 -1.69 -15.49 26.36
N ARG A 152 -2.36 -16.44 25.70
CA ARG A 152 -3.30 -16.13 24.61
C ARG A 152 -4.44 -15.23 25.08
N GLY A 153 -5.01 -15.50 26.26
CA GLY A 153 -6.02 -14.66 26.88
C GLY A 153 -5.53 -13.23 27.15
N ASN A 154 -4.30 -13.09 27.66
CA ASN A 154 -3.68 -11.78 27.88
C ASN A 154 -3.51 -11.00 26.56
N TYR A 155 -2.99 -11.62 25.51
CA TYR A 155 -2.89 -10.97 24.19
C TYR A 155 -4.26 -10.59 23.63
N GLN A 156 -5.29 -11.42 23.84
CA GLN A 156 -6.64 -11.14 23.39
C GLN A 156 -7.22 -9.90 24.09
N GLU A 157 -7.16 -9.85 25.43
CA GLU A 157 -7.65 -8.71 26.22
C GLU A 157 -6.91 -7.42 25.85
N ARG A 158 -5.58 -7.49 25.74
CA ARG A 158 -4.73 -6.37 25.37
C ARG A 158 -5.09 -5.80 23.99
N LEU A 159 -5.26 -6.65 22.98
CA LEU A 159 -5.60 -6.19 21.63
C LEU A 159 -7.05 -5.70 21.51
N GLN A 160 -7.97 -6.27 22.30
CA GLN A 160 -9.33 -5.75 22.41
C GLN A 160 -9.35 -4.34 23.01
N GLN A 161 -8.51 -4.05 24.00
CA GLN A 161 -8.33 -2.69 24.53
C GLN A 161 -7.78 -1.72 23.47
N TRP A 162 -6.99 -2.22 22.52
CA TRP A 162 -6.52 -1.42 21.38
C TRP A 162 -7.58 -1.27 20.27
N GLY A 163 -8.75 -1.88 20.43
CA GLY A 163 -9.85 -1.84 19.45
C GLY A 163 -9.77 -2.89 18.34
N TYR A 164 -8.94 -3.92 18.49
CA TYR A 164 -8.78 -4.99 17.49
C TYR A 164 -9.28 -6.34 18.01
N ASP A 165 -9.86 -7.13 17.12
CA ASP A 165 -10.29 -8.51 17.39
C ASP A 165 -9.34 -9.51 16.67
N PRO A 166 -8.30 -10.02 17.36
CA PRO A 166 -7.29 -10.86 16.73
C PRO A 166 -7.77 -12.30 16.51
N LEU A 167 -7.48 -12.84 15.32
CA LEU A 167 -7.64 -14.26 15.03
C LEU A 167 -6.36 -15.02 15.37
N PHE A 168 -6.44 -15.90 16.37
CA PHE A 168 -5.34 -16.80 16.71
C PHE A 168 -5.37 -18.04 15.83
N ILE A 169 -4.26 -18.28 15.13
CA ILE A 169 -4.11 -19.38 14.18
C ILE A 169 -2.81 -20.15 14.40
N SER A 170 -2.79 -21.40 13.94
CA SER A 170 -1.56 -22.17 13.78
C SER A 170 -1.55 -22.76 12.39
N VAL A 171 -0.66 -22.27 11.53
CA VAL A 171 -0.46 -22.84 10.18
C VAL A 171 0.06 -24.27 10.27
N GLN A 172 0.92 -24.57 11.25
CA GLN A 172 1.51 -25.90 11.44
C GLN A 172 0.45 -26.94 11.85
N ASN A 173 -0.40 -26.60 12.82
CA ASN A 173 -1.44 -27.50 13.34
C ASN A 173 -2.80 -27.32 12.65
N ARG A 174 -2.88 -26.44 11.64
CA ARG A 174 -4.11 -26.05 10.92
C ARG A 174 -5.24 -25.57 11.85
N LEU A 175 -4.88 -24.88 12.95
CA LEU A 175 -5.85 -24.34 13.89
C LEU A 175 -6.45 -23.04 13.35
N ASN A 176 -7.78 -22.94 13.39
CA ASN A 176 -8.57 -21.76 13.02
C ASN A 176 -8.38 -21.24 11.57
N ILE A 177 -7.82 -22.06 10.68
CA ILE A 177 -7.61 -21.69 9.27
C ILE A 177 -8.95 -21.48 8.55
N GLU A 178 -9.99 -22.22 8.93
CA GLU A 178 -11.34 -22.04 8.41
C GLU A 178 -11.93 -20.66 8.75
N ALA A 179 -11.60 -20.11 9.92
CA ALA A 179 -12.00 -18.75 10.29
C ALA A 179 -11.36 -17.70 9.39
N VAL A 180 -10.08 -17.91 9.03
CA VAL A 180 -9.37 -17.08 8.06
C VAL A 180 -10.04 -17.19 6.69
N HIS A 181 -10.29 -18.40 6.18
CA HIS A 181 -10.99 -18.60 4.90
C HIS A 181 -12.31 -17.84 4.83
N ARG A 182 -13.14 -17.93 5.87
CA ARG A 182 -14.42 -17.21 5.92
C ARG A 182 -14.26 -15.69 5.87
N LYS A 183 -13.24 -15.12 6.52
CA LYS A 183 -12.96 -13.67 6.43
C LYS A 183 -12.42 -13.23 5.07
N LEU A 184 -11.70 -14.10 4.36
CA LEU A 184 -11.11 -13.81 3.05
C LEU A 184 -12.07 -14.03 1.88
N THR A 185 -13.13 -14.83 2.08
CA THR A 185 -14.04 -15.25 1.02
C THR A 185 -14.73 -14.04 0.37
N GLY A 186 -14.62 -13.94 -0.95
CA GLY A 186 -15.28 -12.90 -1.75
C GLY A 186 -14.69 -11.48 -1.61
N LYS A 187 -13.57 -11.32 -0.90
CA LYS A 187 -12.87 -10.05 -0.72
C LYS A 187 -11.51 -10.07 -1.41
N MET A 188 -11.03 -8.91 -1.85
CA MET A 188 -9.63 -8.70 -2.22
C MET A 188 -8.84 -8.33 -0.96
N THR A 189 -7.91 -9.19 -0.60
CA THR A 189 -7.17 -9.10 0.65
C THR A 189 -5.69 -8.94 0.39
N VAL A 190 -5.08 -7.94 1.01
CA VAL A 190 -3.65 -7.69 0.94
C VAL A 190 -2.99 -8.28 2.18
N ILE A 191 -2.09 -9.26 2.02
CA ILE A 191 -1.36 -9.82 3.17
C ILE A 191 -0.13 -8.97 3.47
N SER A 192 0.03 -8.59 4.73
CA SER A 192 1.21 -7.88 5.23
C SER A 192 1.64 -8.38 6.61
N GLY A 193 2.87 -8.07 7.01
CA GLY A 193 3.47 -8.46 8.29
C GLY A 193 4.98 -8.69 8.18
N PRO A 194 5.70 -8.82 9.30
CA PRO A 194 7.15 -8.96 9.30
C PRO A 194 7.61 -10.31 8.71
N SER A 195 8.89 -10.40 8.34
CA SER A 195 9.46 -11.66 7.86
C SER A 195 9.48 -12.73 8.97
N GLY A 196 9.35 -14.00 8.61
CA GLY A 196 9.42 -15.13 9.57
C GLY A 196 8.12 -15.49 10.29
N VAL A 197 7.08 -14.64 10.24
CA VAL A 197 5.79 -14.90 10.91
C VAL A 197 4.92 -15.98 10.26
N GLY A 198 5.30 -16.48 9.08
CA GLY A 198 4.59 -17.55 8.38
C GLY A 198 3.59 -17.11 7.31
N LYS A 199 3.69 -15.89 6.76
CA LYS A 199 2.84 -15.42 5.63
C LYS A 199 2.84 -16.37 4.43
N SER A 200 4.02 -16.72 3.90
CA SER A 200 4.12 -17.64 2.75
C SER A 200 3.60 -19.03 3.08
N SER A 201 3.82 -19.51 4.31
CA SER A 201 3.25 -20.78 4.78
C SER A 201 1.72 -20.74 4.85
N LEU A 202 1.15 -19.61 5.29
CA LEU A 202 -0.29 -19.39 5.30
C LEU A 202 -0.83 -19.34 3.86
N ILE A 203 -0.18 -18.62 2.94
CA ILE A 203 -0.59 -18.56 1.53
C ILE A 203 -0.59 -19.95 0.90
N ASN A 204 0.46 -20.74 1.07
CA ASN A 204 0.54 -22.11 0.53
C ASN A 204 -0.54 -23.02 1.12
N LEU A 205 -0.96 -22.79 2.37
CA LEU A 205 -2.04 -23.54 3.00
C LEU A 205 -3.41 -23.13 2.45
N LEU A 206 -3.62 -21.82 2.26
CA LEU A 206 -4.86 -21.27 1.71
C LEU A 206 -5.03 -21.57 0.22
N ILE A 207 -3.92 -21.66 -0.52
CA ILE A 207 -3.88 -21.82 -1.97
C ILE A 207 -2.93 -22.97 -2.33
N PRO A 208 -3.46 -24.21 -2.38
CA PRO A 208 -2.63 -25.42 -2.49
C PRO A 208 -1.83 -25.56 -3.79
N ASN A 209 -2.08 -24.73 -4.80
CA ASN A 209 -1.40 -24.75 -6.11
C ASN A 209 -0.38 -23.61 -6.28
N VAL A 210 -0.20 -22.76 -5.27
CA VAL A 210 0.74 -21.64 -5.31
C VAL A 210 2.01 -22.08 -4.59
N ASP A 211 2.95 -22.67 -5.33
CA ASP A 211 4.25 -23.12 -4.81
C ASP A 211 5.17 -21.92 -4.51
N LEU A 212 4.80 -21.08 -3.54
CA LEU A 212 5.71 -20.02 -3.08
C LEU A 212 6.91 -20.65 -2.38
N ARG A 213 8.11 -20.19 -2.74
CA ARG A 213 9.36 -20.63 -2.11
C ARG A 213 9.37 -20.22 -0.64
N VAL A 214 8.99 -21.12 0.25
CA VAL A 214 9.19 -20.97 1.70
C VAL A 214 10.65 -21.29 2.02
N ALA A 215 11.53 -20.30 1.90
CA ALA A 215 12.88 -20.45 2.43
C ALA A 215 12.78 -20.49 3.96
N LYS A 216 13.18 -21.62 4.58
CA LYS A 216 13.40 -21.68 6.04
C LYS A 216 14.33 -20.52 6.40
N VAL A 217 13.98 -19.77 7.44
CA VAL A 217 14.76 -18.64 7.97
C VAL A 217 16.15 -19.15 8.37
N SER A 218 17.07 -19.16 7.41
CA SER A 218 18.47 -19.51 7.62
C SER A 218 19.13 -18.28 8.22
N GLY A 219 19.71 -18.44 9.42
CA GLY A 219 20.40 -17.41 10.19
C GLY A 219 21.70 -16.91 9.54
N LYS A 220 21.59 -16.31 8.35
CA LYS A 220 22.63 -15.48 7.75
C LYS A 220 22.00 -14.19 7.26
N LEU A 221 22.24 -13.17 8.07
CA LEU A 221 22.09 -11.74 7.78
C LEU A 221 22.89 -11.39 6.51
N GLY A 222 22.27 -11.59 5.36
CA GLY A 222 22.72 -11.04 4.09
C GLY A 222 21.75 -9.95 3.71
N ARG A 223 22.20 -8.70 3.67
CA ARG A 223 21.52 -7.56 3.03
C ARG A 223 21.21 -7.91 1.57
N GLY A 224 20.12 -8.63 1.36
CA GLY A 224 19.59 -9.02 0.06
C GLY A 224 18.25 -8.33 -0.10
N ARG A 225 18.22 -7.35 -0.99
CA ARG A 225 17.04 -6.59 -1.42
C ARG A 225 16.07 -7.54 -2.12
N HIS A 226 15.33 -8.33 -1.36
CA HIS A 226 14.28 -9.20 -1.88
C HIS A 226 13.03 -8.36 -2.16
N THR A 227 13.16 -7.46 -3.13
CA THR A 227 12.04 -6.77 -3.78
C THR A 227 11.57 -7.65 -4.94
N THR A 228 10.63 -8.57 -4.72
CA THR A 228 9.77 -8.99 -5.82
C THR A 228 8.92 -7.77 -6.17
N ARG A 229 9.35 -6.96 -7.14
CA ARG A 229 8.62 -5.72 -7.54
C ARG A 229 7.29 -6.01 -8.24
N HIS A 230 6.94 -7.29 -8.40
CA HIS A 230 5.72 -7.73 -9.06
C HIS A 230 4.72 -8.13 -7.99
N VAL A 231 3.60 -7.40 -7.96
CA VAL A 231 2.43 -7.73 -7.16
C VAL A 231 1.58 -8.66 -8.01
N GLU A 232 1.21 -9.79 -7.45
CA GLU A 232 0.35 -10.78 -8.09
C GLU A 232 -0.82 -11.09 -7.17
N LEU A 233 -2.03 -11.16 -7.75
CA LEU A 233 -3.23 -11.61 -7.06
C LEU A 233 -3.42 -13.10 -7.28
N PHE A 234 -3.54 -13.84 -6.19
CA PHE A 234 -3.83 -15.26 -6.19
C PHE A 234 -5.32 -15.48 -5.89
N GLU A 235 -5.94 -16.39 -6.64
CA GLU A 235 -7.34 -16.77 -6.42
C GLU A 235 -7.45 -17.78 -5.26
N LEU A 236 -8.35 -17.49 -4.33
CA LEU A 236 -8.66 -18.40 -3.23
C LEU A 236 -9.62 -19.51 -3.71
N PRO A 237 -9.47 -20.77 -3.25
CA PRO A 237 -10.34 -21.87 -3.66
C PRO A 237 -11.83 -21.63 -3.40
N ASN A 238 -12.15 -20.89 -2.34
CA ASN A 238 -13.52 -20.57 -1.93
C ASN A 238 -14.02 -19.22 -2.49
N GLY A 239 -13.28 -18.61 -3.41
CA GLY A 239 -13.53 -17.29 -3.95
C GLY A 239 -12.89 -16.17 -3.13
N GLY A 240 -12.51 -15.09 -3.81
CA GLY A 240 -11.71 -13.99 -3.25
C GLY A 240 -10.31 -13.95 -3.86
N LEU A 241 -9.63 -12.82 -3.66
CA LEU A 241 -8.32 -12.54 -4.24
C LEU A 241 -7.34 -12.20 -3.13
N LEU A 242 -6.12 -12.70 -3.25
CA LEU A 242 -5.07 -12.53 -2.27
C LEU A 242 -3.85 -11.88 -2.92
N ALA A 243 -3.55 -10.65 -2.53
CA ALA A 243 -2.30 -10.00 -2.91
C ALA A 243 -1.20 -10.43 -1.94
N ASP A 244 -0.16 -11.08 -2.46
CA ASP A 244 1.10 -11.20 -1.73
C ASP A 244 1.90 -9.92 -1.93
N THR A 245 2.28 -9.31 -0.82
CA THR A 245 3.09 -8.11 -0.81
C THR A 245 4.45 -8.47 -0.26
N PRO A 246 5.49 -8.56 -1.11
CA PRO A 246 6.81 -8.84 -0.63
C PRO A 246 7.34 -7.63 0.13
N GLY A 247 7.72 -7.87 1.38
CA GLY A 247 8.75 -7.09 2.05
C GLY A 247 8.37 -5.67 2.45
N PHE A 248 7.64 -5.55 3.56
CA PHE A 248 7.87 -4.45 4.49
C PHE A 248 8.22 -5.09 5.84
N ASN A 249 9.48 -4.99 6.26
CA ASN A 249 9.87 -5.36 7.63
C ASN A 249 9.47 -4.25 8.62
N GLN A 250 9.33 -3.01 8.12
CA GLN A 250 8.94 -1.85 8.87
C GLN A 250 8.24 -0.88 7.92
N PRO A 251 6.94 -0.59 8.10
CA PRO A 251 6.24 0.35 7.25
C PRO A 251 6.73 1.77 7.50
N ASP A 252 6.83 2.57 6.43
CA ASP A 252 7.15 3.99 6.54
C ASP A 252 5.96 4.77 7.12
N ILE A 253 6.27 5.83 7.88
CA ILE A 253 5.29 6.82 8.32
C ILE A 253 5.28 7.93 7.27
N ASP A 254 4.22 7.97 6.48
CA ASP A 254 4.03 8.86 5.33
C ASP A 254 2.74 9.70 5.41
N PHE A 255 2.13 9.76 6.59
CA PHE A 255 0.96 10.57 6.90
C PHE A 255 1.35 11.79 7.75
N THR A 256 0.44 12.77 7.84
CA THR A 256 0.69 14.01 8.59
C THR A 256 0.55 13.81 10.10
N PRO A 257 1.18 14.65 10.93
CA PRO A 257 1.01 14.64 12.38
C PRO A 257 -0.46 14.75 12.82
N GLN A 258 -1.27 15.49 12.06
CA GLN A 258 -2.69 15.69 12.32
C GLN A 258 -3.52 14.43 12.07
N GLU A 259 -3.14 13.62 11.07
CA GLU A 259 -3.83 12.37 10.75
C GLU A 259 -3.52 11.27 11.77
N LEU A 260 -2.30 11.25 12.32
CA LEU A 260 -1.81 10.18 13.20
C LEU A 260 -2.79 9.85 14.33
N GLY A 261 -3.36 10.86 15.00
CA GLY A 261 -4.32 10.64 16.09
C GLY A 261 -5.53 9.80 15.65
N GLN A 262 -6.07 10.05 14.45
CA GLN A 262 -7.22 9.32 13.94
C GLN A 262 -6.89 7.88 13.52
N LEU A 263 -5.60 7.51 13.40
CA LEU A 263 -5.18 6.15 13.05
C LEU A 263 -5.13 5.21 14.27
N PHE A 264 -5.32 5.73 15.48
CA PHE A 264 -5.44 4.92 16.70
C PHE A 264 -6.90 4.77 17.10
N PRO A 265 -7.45 3.53 17.14
CA PRO A 265 -8.81 3.30 17.62
C PRO A 265 -9.07 3.87 19.03
N GLU A 266 -8.10 3.81 19.93
CA GLU A 266 -8.19 4.33 21.30
C GLU A 266 -8.33 5.85 21.32
N VAL A 267 -7.59 6.53 20.46
CA VAL A 267 -7.67 7.99 20.31
C VAL A 267 -9.04 8.36 19.73
N ARG A 268 -9.52 7.65 18.70
CA ARG A 268 -10.87 7.83 18.16
C ARG A 268 -11.94 7.64 19.24
N GLN A 269 -11.82 6.60 20.06
CA GLN A 269 -12.75 6.31 21.15
C GLN A 269 -12.76 7.42 22.20
N ARG A 270 -11.60 7.98 22.56
CA ARG A 270 -11.49 9.10 23.51
C ARG A 270 -12.08 10.39 22.93
N LEU A 271 -11.77 10.71 21.68
CA LEU A 271 -12.30 11.89 20.99
C LEU A 271 -13.82 11.81 20.74
N ALA A 272 -14.37 10.60 20.67
CA ALA A 272 -15.82 10.39 20.61
C ALA A 272 -16.51 10.66 21.95
N ALA A 273 -15.80 10.51 23.07
CA ALA A 273 -16.33 10.77 24.41
C ALA A 273 -16.28 12.27 24.75
N ASP A 274 -15.15 12.93 24.47
CA ASP A 274 -14.99 14.37 24.71
C ASP A 274 -13.97 14.97 23.73
N GLN A 275 -14.17 16.22 23.33
CA GLN A 275 -13.32 16.88 22.34
C GLN A 275 -12.16 17.62 23.02
N CYS A 276 -11.00 17.66 22.36
CA CYS A 276 -9.91 18.51 22.79
C CYS A 276 -10.31 19.98 22.71
N GLN A 277 -9.74 20.81 23.59
CA GLN A 277 -9.96 22.25 23.57
C GLN A 277 -9.55 22.90 22.24
N PHE A 278 -8.51 22.38 21.59
CA PHE A 278 -7.98 22.88 20.32
C PHE A 278 -8.31 21.91 19.18
N SER A 279 -8.72 22.46 18.03
CA SER A 279 -9.06 21.69 16.83
C SER A 279 -7.84 21.07 16.13
N ASP A 280 -6.65 21.63 16.35
CA ASP A 280 -5.36 21.22 15.80
C ASP A 280 -4.44 20.56 16.85
N CYS A 281 -5.03 20.04 17.93
CA CYS A 281 -4.30 19.34 18.99
C CYS A 281 -3.57 18.10 18.44
N LEU A 282 -2.25 18.05 18.60
CA LEU A 282 -1.40 16.91 18.28
C LEU A 282 -1.33 15.89 19.42
N HIS A 283 -2.07 16.12 20.50
CA HIS A 283 -2.20 15.24 21.64
C HIS A 283 -0.88 14.93 22.35
N GLN A 284 0.04 15.90 22.38
CA GLN A 284 1.37 15.72 22.97
C GLN A 284 1.45 16.44 24.34
N ASP A 285 1.40 17.76 24.31
CA ASP A 285 1.67 18.63 25.46
C ASP A 285 0.60 19.72 25.65
N GLU A 286 -0.44 19.75 24.81
CA GLU A 286 -1.49 20.77 24.83
C GLU A 286 -2.32 20.72 26.13
N PRO A 287 -2.70 21.89 26.68
CA PRO A 287 -3.55 21.95 27.87
C PRO A 287 -4.96 21.46 27.54
N ASN A 288 -5.59 20.77 28.50
CA ASN A 288 -6.93 20.17 28.37
C ASN A 288 -7.09 19.23 27.15
N CYS A 289 -6.03 18.50 26.80
CA CYS A 289 -6.11 17.42 25.82
C CYS A 289 -6.77 16.18 26.44
N MET A 290 -7.87 15.71 25.84
CA MET A 290 -8.63 14.53 26.30
C MET A 290 -7.96 13.20 25.89
N VAL A 291 -7.12 13.23 24.87
CA VAL A 291 -6.37 12.07 24.39
C VAL A 291 -5.15 11.78 25.26
N ARG A 292 -4.54 12.84 25.79
CA ARG A 292 -3.40 12.76 26.70
C ARG A 292 -3.78 11.93 27.92
N GLY A 293 -2.90 11.02 28.30
CA GLY A 293 -3.07 10.26 29.53
C GLY A 293 -2.38 8.92 29.49
N ASP A 294 -2.73 8.09 30.46
CA ASP A 294 -2.15 6.78 30.69
C ASP A 294 -2.93 5.72 29.89
N TRP A 295 -2.50 5.49 28.65
CA TRP A 295 -2.88 4.32 27.87
C TRP A 295 -1.63 3.69 27.30
N GLU A 296 -1.69 2.38 27.14
CA GLU A 296 -0.51 1.55 26.89
C GLU A 296 0.33 2.00 25.69
N ARG A 297 -0.32 2.43 24.60
CA ARG A 297 0.35 2.81 23.36
C ARG A 297 0.64 4.31 23.23
N TYR A 298 0.44 5.10 24.29
CA TYR A 298 0.69 6.55 24.24
C TYR A 298 2.15 6.89 23.98
N ASP A 299 3.09 6.12 24.55
CA ASP A 299 4.51 6.32 24.29
C ASP A 299 4.87 6.05 22.82
N TYR A 300 4.30 4.98 22.24
CA TYR A 300 4.46 4.69 20.81
C TYR A 300 3.83 5.78 19.93
N TYR A 301 2.67 6.31 20.33
CA TYR A 301 2.05 7.45 19.65
C TYR A 301 3.00 8.65 19.59
N ARG A 302 3.64 9.00 20.71
CA ARG A 302 4.58 10.13 20.76
C ARG A 302 5.80 9.90 19.87
N GLU A 303 6.35 8.68 19.85
CA GLU A 303 7.46 8.32 18.96
C GLU A 303 7.06 8.47 17.49
N PHE A 304 5.89 7.92 17.10
CA PHE A 304 5.38 8.04 15.74
C PHE A 304 5.00 9.47 15.36
N LEU A 305 4.57 10.30 16.31
CA LEU A 305 4.31 11.72 16.10
C LEU A 305 5.59 12.46 15.74
N LEU A 306 6.68 12.22 16.47
CA LEU A 306 7.98 12.81 16.17
C LEU A 306 8.47 12.40 14.78
N GLU A 307 8.29 11.14 14.40
CA GLU A 307 8.61 10.67 13.05
C GLU A 307 7.75 11.35 11.96
N ALA A 308 6.44 11.50 12.20
CA ALA A 308 5.53 12.16 11.27
C ALA A 308 5.89 13.65 11.08
N ILE A 309 6.27 14.34 12.16
CA ILE A 309 6.74 15.73 12.12
C ILE A 309 8.02 15.82 11.28
N ALA A 310 9.01 14.97 11.57
CA ALA A 310 10.27 14.94 10.82
C ALA A 310 10.03 14.63 9.32
N TYR A 311 9.09 13.74 9.02
CA TYR A 311 8.70 13.46 7.64
C TYR A 311 8.10 14.69 6.96
N GLN A 312 7.16 15.37 7.61
CA GLN A 312 6.52 16.58 7.08
C GLN A 312 7.53 17.72 6.84
N GLU A 313 8.46 17.95 7.77
CA GLU A 313 9.55 18.90 7.61
C GLU A 313 10.44 18.55 6.41
N SER A 314 10.72 17.27 6.20
CA SER A 314 11.51 16.81 5.06
C SER A 314 10.85 17.12 3.72
N LEU A 315 9.52 16.99 3.62
CA LEU A 315 8.75 17.33 2.43
C LEU A 315 8.74 18.84 2.17
N GLN A 316 8.56 19.65 3.22
CA GLN A 316 8.61 21.11 3.10
C GLN A 316 9.99 21.59 2.64
N ASN A 317 11.05 21.03 3.20
CA ASN A 317 12.42 21.36 2.81
C ASN A 317 12.72 20.95 1.35
N GLN A 318 12.25 19.77 0.90
CA GLN A 318 12.39 19.34 -0.50
C GLN A 318 11.71 20.33 -1.47
N SER A 319 10.48 20.77 -1.17
CA SER A 319 9.75 21.73 -2.01
C SER A 319 10.44 23.11 -2.12
N ASN A 320 11.14 23.54 -1.06
CA ASN A 320 11.89 24.80 -1.06
C ASN A 320 13.18 24.74 -1.90
N THR A 321 13.78 23.55 -2.04
CA THR A 321 14.95 23.32 -2.92
C THR A 321 14.62 23.54 -4.40
N GLU A 322 13.36 23.37 -4.80
CA GLU A 322 12.85 23.59 -6.16
C GLU A 322 12.07 24.91 -6.32
N SER A 323 12.44 25.98 -5.58
CA SER A 323 12.05 27.33 -6.02
C SER A 323 12.81 27.66 -7.32
N SER A 324 12.25 27.22 -8.45
CA SER A 324 12.78 27.33 -9.81
C SER A 324 12.85 28.76 -10.32
N LEU A 325 12.48 29.78 -9.53
CA LEU A 325 12.46 31.18 -9.94
C LEU A 325 13.41 32.00 -9.07
N LYS A 326 14.30 32.76 -9.71
CA LYS A 326 15.11 33.79 -9.06
C LYS A 326 14.48 35.14 -9.39
N VAL A 327 14.05 35.87 -8.36
CA VAL A 327 13.63 37.27 -8.51
C VAL A 327 14.87 38.13 -8.67
N LYS A 328 14.96 38.90 -9.77
CA LYS A 328 15.96 39.95 -9.93
C LYS A 328 15.26 41.31 -9.98
N THR A 329 15.75 42.23 -9.17
CA THR A 329 15.37 43.64 -9.24
C THR A 329 16.34 44.35 -10.19
N LYS A 330 15.86 44.83 -11.35
CA LYS A 330 16.66 45.68 -12.23
C LYS A 330 16.60 47.14 -11.74
N GLY A 331 17.57 47.96 -12.17
CA GLY A 331 17.80 49.32 -11.66
C GLY A 331 16.64 50.32 -11.77
N SER A 332 15.52 49.95 -12.41
CA SER A 332 14.28 50.73 -12.50
C SER A 332 13.17 50.28 -11.54
N GLY A 333 13.45 49.37 -10.58
CA GLY A 333 12.49 48.93 -9.56
C GLY A 333 11.52 47.82 -10.01
N TYR A 334 11.55 47.41 -11.27
CA TYR A 334 10.76 46.27 -11.77
C TYR A 334 11.40 44.94 -11.35
N GLN A 335 10.57 44.05 -10.80
CA GLN A 335 10.93 42.68 -10.43
C GLN A 335 10.61 41.75 -11.60
N GLU A 336 11.62 41.00 -12.04
CA GLU A 336 11.48 40.02 -13.13
C GLU A 336 11.81 38.62 -12.57
N TYR A 337 10.92 37.66 -12.84
CA TYR A 337 11.03 36.28 -12.39
C TYR A 337 11.70 35.46 -13.51
N GLU A 338 12.98 35.10 -13.32
CA GLU A 338 13.71 34.25 -14.26
C GLU A 338 13.78 32.80 -13.75
N PRO A 339 13.55 31.78 -14.59
CA PRO A 339 13.78 30.40 -14.21
C PRO A 339 15.26 30.17 -13.88
N LYS A 340 15.53 29.65 -12.68
CA LYS A 340 16.85 29.17 -12.26
C LYS A 340 17.22 28.00 -13.17
N LEU A 341 18.23 28.22 -14.02
CA LEU A 341 18.93 27.13 -14.69
C LEU A 341 19.40 26.14 -13.62
N GLU A 342 18.97 24.88 -13.72
CA GLU A 342 19.43 23.81 -12.82
C GLU A 342 20.95 23.91 -12.66
N SER A 343 21.42 23.95 -11.41
CA SER A 343 22.84 23.80 -11.15
C SER A 343 23.23 22.41 -11.61
N LYS A 344 23.80 22.29 -12.82
CA LYS A 344 24.35 21.03 -13.34
C LYS A 344 25.14 20.40 -12.19
N LYS A 345 24.73 19.19 -11.75
CA LYS A 345 25.38 18.39 -10.70
C LYS A 345 26.88 18.14 -10.92
N TYR A 346 27.42 18.57 -12.06
CA TYR A 346 28.83 18.50 -12.47
C TYR A 346 29.41 19.88 -12.87
N ARG A 347 29.07 20.97 -12.16
CA ARG A 347 29.84 22.21 -12.32
C ARG A 347 31.23 21.96 -11.73
N ARG A 348 32.25 21.82 -12.59
CA ARG A 348 33.66 21.85 -12.18
C ARG A 348 33.86 23.07 -11.28
N MET A 349 34.28 22.83 -10.04
CA MET A 349 34.69 23.90 -9.15
C MET A 349 35.77 24.71 -9.84
N SER A 350 35.67 26.04 -9.76
CA SER A 350 36.68 26.93 -10.33
C SER A 350 38.04 26.53 -9.76
N ARG A 351 39.06 26.41 -10.61
CA ARG A 351 40.43 26.10 -10.19
C ARG A 351 40.91 27.06 -9.08
N ARG A 352 40.42 28.30 -9.10
CA ARG A 352 40.72 29.31 -8.08
C ARG A 352 40.12 28.96 -6.71
N LEU A 353 38.89 28.44 -6.68
CA LEU A 353 38.25 28.00 -5.44
C LEU A 353 38.93 26.75 -4.89
N GLN A 354 39.26 25.77 -5.74
CA GLN A 354 40.02 24.59 -5.34
C GLN A 354 41.38 24.95 -4.72
N HIS A 355 42.07 25.94 -5.28
CA HIS A 355 43.36 26.38 -4.74
C HIS A 355 43.22 27.08 -3.38
N GLN A 356 42.13 27.83 -3.19
CA GLN A 356 41.81 28.51 -1.94
C GLN A 356 41.45 27.49 -0.85
N THR A 357 40.59 26.51 -1.17
CA THR A 357 40.22 25.44 -0.24
C THR A 357 41.43 24.57 0.15
N LEU A 358 42.37 24.32 -0.77
CA LEU A 358 43.62 23.64 -0.43
C LEU A 358 44.48 24.48 0.51
N GLN A 359 44.61 25.78 0.27
CA GLN A 359 45.38 26.67 1.15
C GLN A 359 44.78 26.75 2.56
N ASP A 360 43.46 26.83 2.67
CA ASP A 360 42.77 26.85 3.96
C ASP A 360 43.00 25.54 4.74
N LEU A 361 42.95 24.38 4.06
CA LEU A 361 43.26 23.07 4.65
C LEU A 361 44.72 22.94 5.12
N TYR A 362 45.68 23.53 4.40
CA TYR A 362 47.07 23.56 4.85
C TYR A 362 47.26 24.48 6.06
N ALA A 363 46.57 25.62 6.10
CA ALA A 363 46.62 26.53 7.23
C ALA A 363 46.02 25.92 8.52
N ASP A 364 44.96 25.11 8.39
CA ASP A 364 44.37 24.39 9.53
C ASP A 364 45.30 23.28 10.06
N LEU A 365 46.04 22.60 9.18
CA LEU A 365 47.02 21.57 9.58
C LEU A 365 48.27 22.15 10.25
N ASP A 366 48.73 23.31 9.78
CA ASP A 366 49.87 24.02 10.38
C ASP A 366 49.50 24.69 11.73
N GLY A 367 48.20 24.85 12.03
CA GLY A 367 47.69 25.41 13.29
C GLY A 367 47.50 24.40 14.43
N GLU A 368 47.54 23.09 14.15
CA GLU A 368 47.37 22.04 15.16
C GLU A 368 48.69 21.53 15.79
N GLU A 369 49.85 22.04 15.36
CA GLU A 369 51.18 21.67 15.91
C GLU A 369 51.70 22.59 17.04
N GLU A 370 50.95 23.61 17.48
CA GLU A 370 51.30 24.43 18.65
C GLU A 370 50.18 24.47 19.71
N ILE A 371 49.89 23.35 20.39
CA ILE A 371 49.38 23.31 21.79
C ILE A 371 49.96 22.11 22.55
#